data_AF-K5VQH9-F1
#
_entry.id   AF-K5VQH9-F1
#
_cell.length_a   1.000
_cell.length_b   1.000
_cell.length_c   1.000
_cell.angle_alpha   90.00
_cell.angle_beta   90.00
_cell.angle_gamma   90.00
#
_symmetry.space_group_name_H-M   'P 1'
#
loop_
_entity.id
_entity.type
_entity.pdbx_description
1 polymer ?
#
loop_
_entity_poly.entity_id
_entity_poly.type
_entity_poly.pdbx_seq_one_letter_code
_entity_poly.pdbx_strand_id
1 'polypeptide(L)'
;IAHKKDPESLYDDPQLYPQMFLWLFPYCLGGLGNNRSQQAVSETLHKKYLLMYHDKRFQMNPYFPLIAFNYEQIKKATTRGFLLANKDNFDQISTRLLNTKDSVLTQMIEKLEKGLVKTDNLTPEQQECYKIINNIDYIRAHVPASRTNHKHMRNQIWFLTSYHSAPSWFITYAPADIKHPIAIYLANTSERIFPARLSENECFRLIANNPVAGA
;
A
#
# COMPACT_ATOMS: atom_id res chain seq x y z
N ILE A 1 4.91 12.80 -27.03
CA ILE A 1 4.70 11.44 -26.51
C ILE A 1 3.30 11.04 -26.92
N ALA A 2 3.17 10.18 -27.94
CA ALA A 2 1.87 9.82 -28.48
C ALA A 2 1.16 8.89 -27.49
N HIS A 3 0.04 9.34 -26.93
CA HIS A 3 -0.84 8.46 -26.18
C HIS A 3 -1.56 7.56 -27.20
N LYS A 4 -1.32 6.25 -27.11
CA LYS A 4 -2.06 5.25 -27.87
C LYS A 4 -3.55 5.38 -27.51
N LYS A 5 -4.45 5.10 -28.45
CA LYS A 5 -5.90 5.23 -28.26
C LYS A 5 -6.42 4.36 -27.10
N ASP A 6 -5.75 3.24 -26.86
CA ASP A 6 -6.06 2.30 -25.80
C ASP A 6 -5.02 2.42 -24.67
N PRO A 7 -5.45 2.52 -23.40
CA PRO A 7 -4.54 2.52 -22.26
C PRO A 7 -3.84 1.16 -22.15
N GLU A 8 -2.51 1.17 -21.97
CA GLU A 8 -1.76 -0.07 -21.73
C GLU A 8 -2.12 -0.66 -20.36
N SER A 9 -2.24 -1.98 -20.30
CA SER A 9 -2.64 -2.68 -19.09
C SER A 9 -1.57 -2.57 -18.02
N LEU A 10 -2.02 -2.25 -16.81
CA LEU A 10 -1.18 -2.34 -15.61
C LEU A 10 -0.96 -3.81 -15.17
N TYR A 11 -1.67 -4.78 -15.74
CA TYR A 11 -1.60 -6.19 -15.37
C TYR A 11 -0.92 -6.98 -16.47
N ASP A 12 -0.01 -7.87 -16.08
CA ASP A 12 0.69 -8.80 -16.97
C ASP A 12 1.41 -8.15 -18.16
N ASP A 13 2.00 -6.97 -17.95
CA ASP A 13 2.92 -6.34 -18.90
C ASP A 13 4.37 -6.34 -18.39
N PRO A 14 5.20 -7.28 -18.86
CA PRO A 14 6.61 -7.34 -18.49
C PRO A 14 7.48 -6.22 -19.06
N GLN A 15 6.99 -5.48 -20.05
CA GLN A 15 7.72 -4.40 -20.70
C GLN A 15 7.47 -3.04 -20.04
N LEU A 16 6.45 -2.92 -19.20
CA LEU A 16 6.07 -1.67 -18.55
C LEU A 16 7.24 -1.00 -17.80
N TYR A 17 7.90 -1.71 -16.88
CA TYR A 17 9.02 -1.16 -16.11
C TYR A 17 10.24 -0.85 -16.98
N PRO A 18 10.67 -1.75 -17.87
CA PRO A 18 11.75 -1.45 -18.80
C PRO A 18 11.49 -0.23 -19.70
N GLN A 19 10.25 -0.03 -20.16
CA GLN A 19 9.87 1.14 -20.96
C GLN A 19 9.79 2.42 -20.14
N MET A 20 9.32 2.36 -18.89
CA MET A 20 9.25 3.52 -18.00
C MET A 20 10.63 3.99 -17.53
N PHE A 21 11.58 3.07 -17.33
CA PHE A 21 12.88 3.34 -16.75
C PHE A 21 14.02 2.85 -17.66
N LEU A 22 14.11 3.40 -18.88
CA LEU A 22 15.12 3.02 -19.87
C LEU A 22 16.56 3.09 -19.31
N TRP A 23 16.83 4.02 -18.39
CA TRP A 23 18.15 4.16 -17.75
C TRP A 23 18.43 3.11 -16.66
N LEU A 24 17.40 2.48 -16.08
CA LEU A 24 17.56 1.36 -15.15
C LEU A 24 17.57 0.01 -15.88
N PHE A 25 16.92 -0.05 -17.04
CA PHE A 25 16.81 -1.23 -17.90
C PHE A 25 17.35 -0.92 -19.32
N PRO A 26 18.68 -0.76 -19.50
CA PRO A 26 19.27 -0.29 -20.76
C PRO A 26 18.99 -1.18 -21.97
N TYR A 27 18.64 -2.45 -21.76
CA TYR A 27 18.31 -3.40 -22.82
C TYR A 27 16.80 -3.64 -22.98
N CYS A 28 15.95 -2.91 -22.26
CA CYS A 28 14.50 -3.18 -22.19
C CYS A 28 14.15 -4.62 -21.74
N LEU A 29 15.00 -5.20 -20.89
CA LEU A 29 14.87 -6.57 -20.37
C LEU A 29 14.84 -6.57 -18.84
N GLY A 30 14.31 -7.64 -18.24
CA GLY A 30 14.31 -7.83 -16.79
C GLY A 30 13.17 -7.12 -16.05
N GLY A 31 12.08 -6.79 -16.75
CA GLY A 31 10.87 -6.27 -16.11
C GLY A 31 10.14 -7.28 -15.24
N LEU A 32 9.20 -6.79 -14.43
CA LEU A 32 8.38 -7.61 -13.54
C LEU A 32 7.50 -8.59 -14.33
N GLY A 33 7.22 -9.78 -13.81
CA GLY A 33 6.37 -10.75 -14.52
C GLY A 33 6.99 -11.33 -15.80
N ASN A 34 8.31 -11.21 -15.99
CA ASN A 34 8.98 -11.78 -17.15
C ASN A 34 8.96 -13.32 -17.10
N ASN A 35 8.27 -13.94 -18.06
CA ASN A 35 8.15 -15.39 -18.19
C ASN A 35 9.38 -16.09 -18.79
N ARG A 36 10.45 -15.35 -19.09
CA ARG A 36 11.70 -15.92 -19.65
C ARG A 36 12.59 -16.56 -18.58
N SER A 37 12.30 -16.41 -17.29
CA SER A 37 13.04 -17.07 -16.23
C SER A 37 12.60 -18.54 -16.08
N GLN A 38 13.56 -19.42 -15.76
CA GLN A 38 13.28 -20.86 -15.55
C GLN A 38 12.28 -21.11 -14.40
N GLN A 39 12.19 -20.19 -13.44
CA GLN A 39 11.24 -20.24 -12.34
C GLN A 39 10.40 -18.95 -12.32
N ALA A 40 9.10 -19.09 -12.04
CA ALA A 40 8.22 -17.95 -11.83
C ALA A 40 8.60 -17.25 -10.51
N VAL A 41 9.03 -15.98 -10.62
CA VAL A 41 9.34 -15.13 -9.47
C VAL A 41 8.14 -14.23 -9.21
N SER A 42 7.65 -14.19 -7.97
CA SER A 42 6.55 -13.28 -7.62
C SER A 42 6.98 -11.82 -7.82
N GLU A 43 6.05 -10.95 -8.23
CA GLU A 43 6.37 -9.54 -8.47
C GLU A 43 6.97 -8.85 -7.23
N THR A 44 6.45 -9.15 -6.04
CA THR A 44 6.99 -8.62 -4.78
C THR A 44 8.43 -9.07 -4.55
N LEU A 45 8.75 -10.34 -4.83
CA LEU A 45 10.11 -10.85 -4.69
C LEU A 45 11.05 -10.24 -5.74
N HIS A 46 10.59 -10.09 -6.98
CA HIS A 46 11.38 -9.46 -8.04
C HIS A 46 11.65 -7.98 -7.73
N LYS A 47 10.66 -7.21 -7.26
CA LYS A 47 10.88 -5.83 -6.79
C LYS A 47 11.89 -5.78 -5.65
N LYS A 48 11.84 -6.71 -4.70
CA LYS A 48 12.84 -6.83 -3.63
C LYS A 48 14.24 -7.04 -4.21
N TYR A 49 14.41 -7.92 -5.19
CA TYR A 49 15.70 -8.13 -5.86
C TYR A 49 16.19 -6.90 -6.63
N LEU A 50 15.29 -6.16 -7.29
CA LEU A 50 15.65 -4.90 -7.95
C LEU A 50 16.11 -3.85 -6.93
N LEU A 51 15.41 -3.70 -5.80
CA LEU A 51 15.82 -2.79 -4.73
C LEU A 51 17.13 -3.19 -4.05
N MET A 52 17.41 -4.50 -3.98
CA MET A 52 18.65 -5.06 -3.41
C MET A 52 19.74 -5.31 -4.47
N TYR A 53 19.60 -4.72 -5.65
CA TYR A 53 20.58 -4.88 -6.72
C TYR A 53 21.92 -4.28 -6.30
N HIS A 54 23.03 -4.93 -6.68
CA HIS A 54 24.36 -4.70 -6.12
C HIS A 54 24.85 -3.23 -6.15
N ASP A 55 24.55 -2.50 -7.23
CA ASP A 55 24.97 -1.10 -7.42
C ASP A 55 23.99 -0.07 -6.82
N LYS A 56 22.92 -0.54 -6.17
CA LYS A 56 21.85 0.28 -5.54
C LYS A 56 21.15 1.26 -6.48
N ARG A 57 21.32 1.16 -7.81
CA ARG A 57 20.76 2.14 -8.77
C ARG A 57 19.24 2.27 -8.70
N PHE A 58 18.54 1.16 -8.43
CA PHE A 58 17.09 1.13 -8.30
C PHE A 58 16.64 1.76 -6.98
N GLN A 59 17.43 1.54 -5.92
CA GLN A 59 17.21 2.05 -4.58
C GLN A 59 17.38 3.57 -4.51
N MET A 60 18.42 4.07 -5.17
CA MET A 60 18.80 5.50 -5.22
C MET A 60 18.02 6.30 -6.26
N ASN A 61 17.26 5.64 -7.15
CA ASN A 61 16.47 6.35 -8.12
C ASN A 61 15.30 7.06 -7.42
N PRO A 62 15.07 8.37 -7.65
CA PRO A 62 14.05 9.13 -6.93
C PRO A 62 12.60 8.65 -7.21
N TYR A 63 12.36 8.00 -8.34
CA TYR A 63 11.01 7.62 -8.77
C TYR A 63 10.74 6.12 -8.63
N PHE A 64 11.75 5.27 -8.83
CA PHE A 64 11.55 3.83 -8.90
C PHE A 64 10.93 3.22 -7.64
N PRO A 65 11.44 3.45 -6.40
CA PRO A 65 10.84 2.88 -5.20
C PRO A 65 9.39 3.36 -4.98
N LEU A 66 9.13 4.65 -5.23
CA LEU A 66 7.81 5.25 -5.09
C LEU A 66 6.81 4.65 -6.08
N ILE A 67 7.17 4.57 -7.35
CA ILE A 67 6.33 3.98 -8.40
C ILE A 67 6.13 2.49 -8.13
N ALA A 68 7.19 1.75 -7.79
CA ALA A 68 7.13 0.33 -7.49
C ALA A 68 6.18 0.02 -6.33
N PHE A 69 6.21 0.84 -5.28
CA PHE A 69 5.32 0.76 -4.13
C PHE A 69 3.88 1.11 -4.50
N ASN A 70 3.64 2.27 -5.13
CA ASN A 70 2.30 2.71 -5.53
C ASN A 70 1.63 1.67 -6.44
N TYR A 71 2.38 1.15 -7.39
CA TYR A 71 1.94 0.11 -8.30
C TYR A 71 1.57 -1.18 -7.57
N GLU A 72 2.33 -1.56 -6.54
CA GLU A 72 1.97 -2.69 -5.68
C GLU A 72 0.67 -2.45 -4.92
N GLN A 73 0.47 -1.24 -4.39
CA GLN A 73 -0.76 -0.89 -3.68
C GLN A 73 -1.97 -0.93 -4.61
N ILE A 74 -1.83 -0.39 -5.83
CA ILE A 74 -2.88 -0.43 -6.85
C ILE A 74 -3.22 -1.88 -7.21
N LYS A 75 -2.23 -2.69 -7.57
CA LYS A 75 -2.45 -4.11 -7.90
C LYS A 75 -3.11 -4.87 -6.75
N LYS A 76 -2.64 -4.69 -5.52
CA LYS A 76 -3.23 -5.35 -4.32
C LYS A 76 -4.67 -4.89 -4.09
N ALA A 77 -4.95 -3.59 -4.21
CA ALA A 77 -6.28 -3.04 -4.02
C ALA A 77 -7.25 -3.55 -5.10
N THR A 78 -6.87 -3.51 -6.37
CA THR A 78 -7.71 -3.95 -7.48
C THR A 78 -7.91 -5.46 -7.49
N THR A 79 -6.84 -6.26 -7.28
CA THR A 79 -6.98 -7.73 -7.23
C THR A 79 -7.93 -8.15 -6.11
N ARG A 80 -7.82 -7.51 -4.93
CA ARG A 80 -8.73 -7.78 -3.81
C ARG A 80 -10.14 -7.26 -4.07
N GLY A 81 -10.28 -6.12 -4.76
CA GLY A 81 -11.57 -5.64 -5.25
C GLY A 81 -12.23 -6.62 -6.23
N PHE A 82 -11.46 -7.20 -7.15
CA PHE A 82 -11.93 -8.21 -8.10
C PHE A 82 -12.35 -9.51 -7.42
N LEU A 83 -11.52 -10.07 -6.53
CA LEU A 83 -11.88 -11.29 -5.76
C LEU A 83 -13.17 -11.11 -4.95
N LEU A 84 -13.46 -9.88 -4.57
CA LEU A 84 -14.63 -9.53 -3.79
C LEU A 84 -15.86 -9.21 -4.66
N ALA A 85 -15.65 -8.67 -5.86
CA ALA A 85 -16.67 -8.58 -6.90
C ALA A 85 -17.10 -9.96 -7.42
N ASN A 86 -16.21 -10.95 -7.35
CA ASN A 86 -16.52 -12.35 -7.66
C ASN A 86 -17.21 -13.10 -6.51
N LYS A 87 -17.57 -12.42 -5.41
CA LYS A 87 -18.29 -13.04 -4.29
C LYS A 87 -19.79 -13.02 -4.58
N ASP A 88 -20.50 -14.06 -4.17
CA ASP A 88 -21.95 -14.25 -4.41
C ASP A 88 -22.83 -13.04 -4.01
N ASN A 89 -22.34 -12.17 -3.12
CA ASN A 89 -23.06 -10.99 -2.66
C ASN A 89 -22.87 -9.75 -3.54
N PHE A 90 -22.00 -9.78 -4.56
CA PHE A 90 -21.68 -8.59 -5.36
C PHE A 90 -22.91 -8.08 -6.13
N ASP A 91 -23.63 -8.96 -6.81
CA ASP A 91 -24.85 -8.58 -7.55
C ASP A 91 -25.90 -7.96 -6.63
N GLN A 92 -25.99 -8.45 -5.40
CA GLN A 92 -26.89 -7.89 -4.40
C GLN A 92 -26.43 -6.48 -3.96
N ILE A 93 -25.12 -6.27 -3.77
CA ILE A 93 -24.55 -4.98 -3.38
C ILE A 93 -24.68 -3.95 -4.51
N SER A 94 -24.38 -4.34 -5.75
CA SER A 94 -24.46 -3.47 -6.93
C SER A 94 -25.91 -3.05 -7.20
N THR A 95 -26.85 -4.00 -7.15
CA THR A 95 -28.28 -3.73 -7.29
C THR A 95 -28.78 -2.79 -6.20
N ARG A 96 -28.37 -3.00 -4.95
CA ARG A 96 -28.72 -2.09 -3.84
C ARG A 96 -28.15 -0.68 -4.05
N LEU A 97 -26.89 -0.58 -4.51
CA LEU A 97 -26.25 0.70 -4.78
C LEU A 97 -26.99 1.46 -5.89
N LEU A 98 -27.33 0.79 -6.99
CA LEU A 98 -28.06 1.39 -8.12
C LEU A 98 -29.50 1.80 -7.76
N ASN A 99 -30.15 1.05 -6.87
CA ASN A 99 -31.52 1.34 -6.43
C ASN A 99 -31.59 2.37 -5.30
N THR A 100 -30.45 2.77 -4.72
CA THR A 100 -30.42 3.77 -3.65
C THR A 100 -30.69 5.15 -4.23
N LYS A 101 -31.68 5.85 -3.66
CA LYS A 101 -32.04 7.20 -4.09
C LYS A 101 -30.98 8.21 -3.65
N ASP A 102 -30.55 9.05 -4.58
CA ASP A 102 -29.56 10.11 -4.34
C ASP A 102 -29.99 11.06 -3.21
N SER A 103 -31.29 11.36 -3.12
CA SER A 103 -31.86 12.19 -2.06
C SER A 103 -31.66 11.61 -0.65
N VAL A 104 -31.61 10.29 -0.50
CA VAL A 104 -31.36 9.61 0.79
C VAL A 104 -29.88 9.70 1.17
N LEU A 105 -28.97 9.63 0.18
CA LEU A 105 -27.54 9.80 0.40
C LEU A 105 -27.22 11.22 0.86
N THR A 106 -27.79 12.24 0.22
CA THR A 106 -27.60 13.65 0.62
C THR A 106 -28.10 13.90 2.04
N GLN A 107 -29.28 13.40 2.40
CA GLN A 107 -29.80 13.50 3.77
C GLN A 107 -28.90 12.80 4.80
N MET A 108 -28.28 11.69 4.43
CA MET A 108 -27.32 11.01 5.30
C MET A 108 -26.04 11.79 5.48
N ILE A 109 -25.49 12.37 4.40
CA ILE A 109 -24.28 13.20 4.46
C ILE A 109 -24.52 14.36 5.43
N GLU A 110 -25.63 15.08 5.29
CA GLU A 110 -25.99 16.20 6.18
C GLU A 110 -26.15 15.76 7.65
N LYS A 111 -26.75 14.59 7.90
CA LYS A 111 -26.87 14.04 9.26
C LYS A 111 -25.50 13.67 9.85
N LEU A 112 -24.64 13.05 9.06
CA LEU A 112 -23.31 12.62 9.48
C LEU A 112 -22.37 13.81 9.74
N GLU A 113 -22.45 14.85 8.92
CA GLU A 113 -21.72 16.12 9.14
C GLU A 113 -22.11 16.79 10.45
N LYS A 114 -23.40 16.69 10.83
CA LYS A 114 -23.91 17.16 12.13
C LYS A 114 -23.59 16.23 13.31
N GLY A 115 -22.87 15.12 13.07
CA GLY A 115 -22.47 14.15 14.10
C GLY A 115 -23.56 13.18 14.54
N LEU A 116 -24.70 13.12 13.84
CA LEU A 116 -25.84 12.27 14.18
C LEU A 116 -25.66 10.85 13.59
N VAL A 117 -24.75 10.06 14.17
CA VAL A 117 -24.35 8.74 13.66
C VAL A 117 -25.32 7.61 14.03
N LYS A 118 -26.14 7.78 15.08
CA LYS A 118 -27.07 6.76 15.59
C LYS A 118 -28.36 7.40 16.06
N THR A 119 -29.22 7.79 15.12
CA THR A 119 -30.60 8.16 15.45
C THR A 119 -31.45 6.89 15.53
N ASP A 120 -32.17 6.68 16.63
CA ASP A 120 -33.03 5.49 16.81
C ASP A 120 -34.20 5.43 15.79
N ASN A 121 -34.49 6.55 15.12
CA ASN A 121 -35.55 6.68 14.12
C ASN A 121 -35.00 6.74 12.69
N LEU A 122 -34.44 5.62 12.21
CA LEU A 122 -33.98 5.48 10.83
C LEU A 122 -35.09 4.96 9.93
N THR A 123 -35.38 5.68 8.84
CA THR A 123 -36.26 5.19 7.77
C THR A 123 -35.69 3.91 7.14
N PRO A 124 -36.52 3.00 6.60
CA PRO A 124 -36.04 1.76 5.96
C PRO A 124 -34.98 2.01 4.88
N GLU A 125 -35.14 3.09 4.10
CA GLU A 125 -34.19 3.49 3.06
C GLU A 125 -32.85 3.95 3.64
N GLN A 126 -32.88 4.62 4.80
CA GLN A 126 -31.67 5.00 5.52
C GLN A 126 -30.97 3.75 6.09
N GLN A 127 -31.72 2.78 6.61
CA GLN A 127 -31.13 1.52 7.07
C GLN A 127 -30.42 0.75 5.95
N GLU A 128 -31.00 0.71 4.75
CA GLU A 128 -30.35 0.10 3.59
C GLU A 128 -29.07 0.84 3.18
N CYS A 129 -29.06 2.17 3.23
CA CYS A 129 -27.85 2.95 2.96
C CYS A 129 -26.73 2.63 3.97
N TYR A 130 -27.04 2.47 5.26
CA TYR A 130 -26.07 2.02 6.25
C TYR A 130 -25.55 0.60 5.97
N LYS A 131 -26.39 -0.31 5.48
CA LYS A 131 -25.93 -1.65 5.05
C LYS A 131 -24.95 -1.55 3.89
N ILE A 132 -25.19 -0.66 2.92
CA ILE A 132 -24.26 -0.40 1.82
C ILE A 132 -22.92 0.15 2.35
N ILE A 133 -22.95 1.15 3.24
CA ILE A 133 -21.74 1.70 3.86
C ILE A 133 -20.96 0.60 4.60
N ASN A 134 -21.64 -0.23 5.39
CA ASN A 134 -21.00 -1.35 6.10
C ASN A 134 -20.40 -2.39 5.15
N ASN A 135 -21.09 -2.69 4.04
CA ASN A 135 -20.56 -3.57 3.02
C ASN A 135 -19.29 -2.96 2.43
N ILE A 136 -19.30 -1.69 2.03
CA ILE A 136 -18.12 -0.98 1.49
C ILE A 136 -16.98 -0.91 2.52
N ASP A 137 -17.28 -0.68 3.80
CA ASP A 137 -16.27 -0.68 4.86
C ASP A 137 -15.67 -2.07 5.06
N TYR A 138 -16.47 -3.13 5.00
CA TYR A 138 -15.99 -4.51 5.01
C TYR A 138 -15.04 -4.76 3.84
N ILE A 139 -15.37 -4.28 2.64
CA ILE A 139 -14.46 -4.31 1.48
C ILE A 139 -13.14 -3.60 1.80
N ARG A 140 -13.24 -2.40 2.38
CA ARG A 140 -12.11 -1.54 2.69
C ARG A 140 -11.18 -2.16 3.74
N ALA A 141 -11.69 -2.95 4.68
CA ALA A 141 -10.91 -3.61 5.72
C ALA A 141 -9.81 -4.53 5.15
N HIS A 142 -10.04 -5.11 3.97
CA HIS A 142 -9.09 -5.98 3.31
C HIS A 142 -8.06 -5.23 2.44
N VAL A 143 -8.14 -3.90 2.32
CA VAL A 143 -7.12 -3.09 1.63
C VAL A 143 -6.00 -2.73 2.63
N PRO A 144 -4.73 -3.11 2.37
CA PRO A 144 -3.61 -2.74 3.24
C PRO A 144 -3.57 -1.23 3.49
N ALA A 145 -3.21 -0.81 4.71
CA ALA A 145 -3.16 0.60 5.12
C ALA A 145 -4.46 1.42 4.93
N SER A 146 -5.63 0.77 4.73
CA SER A 146 -6.90 1.49 4.71
C SER A 146 -7.32 1.93 6.11
N ARG A 147 -8.18 2.95 6.20
CA ARG A 147 -8.76 3.41 7.49
C ARG A 147 -9.45 2.26 8.23
N THR A 148 -10.14 1.38 7.52
CA THR A 148 -10.86 0.26 8.11
C THR A 148 -9.91 -0.86 8.56
N ASN A 149 -8.84 -1.13 7.80
CA ASN A 149 -7.80 -2.06 8.22
C ASN A 149 -7.12 -1.58 9.52
N HIS A 150 -6.75 -0.29 9.60
CA HIS A 150 -6.21 0.28 10.84
C HIS A 150 -7.18 0.19 12.02
N LYS A 151 -8.49 0.42 11.79
CA LYS A 151 -9.53 0.23 12.82
C LYS A 151 -9.57 -1.24 13.28
N HIS A 152 -9.51 -2.19 12.36
CA HIS A 152 -9.52 -3.62 12.68
C HIS A 152 -8.27 -4.02 13.48
N MET A 153 -7.08 -3.57 13.07
CA MET A 153 -5.83 -3.80 13.81
C MET A 153 -5.90 -3.22 15.23
N ARG A 154 -6.42 -2.00 15.40
CA ARG A 154 -6.64 -1.42 16.74
C ARG A 154 -7.58 -2.27 17.58
N ASN A 155 -8.67 -2.78 17.00
CA ASN A 155 -9.61 -3.65 17.71
C ASN A 155 -8.94 -4.98 18.12
N GLN A 156 -8.07 -5.55 17.28
CA GLN A 156 -7.28 -6.73 17.65
C GLN A 156 -6.32 -6.44 18.80
N ILE A 157 -5.63 -5.29 18.77
CA ILE A 157 -4.77 -4.85 19.88
C ILE A 157 -5.59 -4.71 21.17
N TRP A 158 -6.75 -4.07 21.11
CA TRP A 158 -7.66 -3.94 22.25
C TRP A 158 -8.12 -5.31 22.78
N PHE A 159 -8.49 -6.23 21.89
CA PHE A 159 -8.88 -7.58 22.25
C PHE A 159 -7.73 -8.33 22.95
N LEU A 160 -6.52 -8.28 22.39
CA LEU A 160 -5.33 -8.89 22.98
C LEU A 160 -4.99 -8.27 24.34
N THR A 161 -5.13 -6.95 24.46
CA THR A 161 -4.95 -6.21 25.72
C THR A 161 -5.96 -6.66 26.78
N SER A 162 -7.22 -6.85 26.40
CA SER A 162 -8.23 -7.37 27.34
C SER A 162 -7.98 -8.82 27.74
N TYR A 163 -7.46 -9.63 26.81
CA TYR A 163 -7.26 -11.06 27.01
C TYR A 163 -6.01 -11.37 27.85
N HIS A 164 -4.90 -10.68 27.58
CA HIS A 164 -3.62 -10.88 28.27
C HIS A 164 -3.42 -9.96 29.49
N SER A 165 -4.44 -9.22 29.91
CA SER A 165 -4.35 -8.08 30.84
C SER A 165 -3.62 -6.89 30.22
N ALA A 166 -4.00 -5.67 30.65
CA ALA A 166 -3.37 -4.47 30.13
C ALA A 166 -1.88 -4.46 30.50
N PRO A 167 -0.94 -4.39 29.52
CA PRO A 167 0.43 -4.05 29.85
C PRO A 167 0.38 -2.65 30.49
N SER A 168 0.91 -2.52 31.70
CA SER A 168 0.80 -1.27 32.44
C SER A 168 1.33 -0.11 31.63
N TRP A 169 2.43 -0.30 30.88
CA TRP A 169 3.10 0.72 30.09
C TRP A 169 3.29 0.28 28.63
N PHE A 170 2.98 1.18 27.70
CA PHE A 170 3.35 1.05 26.29
C PHE A 170 4.61 1.86 26.04
N ILE A 171 5.67 1.22 25.55
CA ILE A 171 6.90 1.89 25.13
C ILE A 171 7.08 1.65 23.64
N THR A 172 7.06 2.74 22.86
CA THR A 172 7.36 2.69 21.43
C THR A 172 8.82 3.09 21.25
N TYR A 173 9.67 2.15 20.85
CA TYR A 173 11.02 2.45 20.39
C TYR A 173 10.97 2.85 18.92
N ALA A 174 11.31 4.10 18.61
CA ALA A 174 11.53 4.59 17.26
C ALA A 174 13.01 4.96 17.11
N PRO A 175 13.92 3.99 16.92
CA PRO A 175 15.33 4.28 16.74
C PRO A 175 15.51 5.17 15.50
N ALA A 176 16.34 6.20 15.62
CA ALA A 176 16.62 7.08 14.49
C ALA A 176 17.55 6.37 13.50
N ASP A 177 17.15 6.27 12.24
CA ASP A 177 17.92 5.58 11.18
C ASP A 177 19.33 6.15 11.03
N ILE A 178 19.47 7.47 11.21
CA ILE A 178 20.76 8.19 11.19
C ILE A 178 21.75 7.75 12.28
N LYS A 179 21.27 7.07 13.32
CA LYS A 179 22.07 6.51 14.42
C LYS A 179 22.17 4.99 14.35
N HIS A 180 21.48 4.35 13.40
CA HIS A 180 21.41 2.90 13.30
C HIS A 180 22.54 2.36 12.40
N PRO A 181 23.52 1.60 12.92
CA PRO A 181 24.69 1.18 12.14
C PRO A 181 24.33 0.37 10.90
N ILE A 182 23.29 -0.48 10.98
CA ILE A 182 22.83 -1.28 9.84
C ILE A 182 22.15 -0.38 8.80
N ALA A 183 21.38 0.64 9.20
CA ALA A 183 20.72 1.52 8.23
C ALA A 183 21.77 2.35 7.47
N ILE A 184 22.79 2.84 8.19
CA ILE A 184 23.95 3.52 7.58
C ILE A 184 24.70 2.58 6.65
N TYR A 185 24.94 1.33 7.05
CA TYR A 185 25.59 0.33 6.20
C TYR A 185 24.78 0.02 4.93
N LEU A 186 23.47 -0.17 5.07
CA LEU A 186 22.57 -0.41 3.94
C LEU A 186 22.42 0.82 3.03
N ALA A 187 22.55 2.04 3.57
CA ALA A 187 22.52 3.27 2.78
C ALA A 187 23.84 3.53 2.04
N ASN A 188 24.98 3.20 2.67
CA ASN A 188 26.31 3.49 2.15
C ASN A 188 26.71 2.53 1.02
N THR A 189 27.34 3.03 -0.04
CA THR A 189 27.88 2.21 -1.14
C THR A 189 29.22 1.54 -0.78
N SER A 190 29.85 1.95 0.32
CA SER A 190 31.13 1.41 0.77
C SER A 190 30.96 0.04 1.44
N GLU A 191 31.69 -0.99 0.98
CA GLU A 191 31.59 -2.39 1.45
C GLU A 191 32.10 -2.65 2.89
N ARG A 192 32.35 -1.60 3.69
CA ARG A 192 32.87 -1.75 5.05
C ARG A 192 31.71 -1.96 6.03
N ILE A 193 31.67 -3.15 6.65
CA ILE A 193 30.68 -3.58 7.65
C ILE A 193 30.63 -2.63 8.86
N PHE A 194 31.78 -2.03 9.21
CA PHE A 194 31.88 -0.95 10.16
C PHE A 194 32.21 0.33 9.40
N PRO A 195 31.23 1.21 9.12
CA PRO A 195 31.54 2.50 8.53
C PRO A 195 32.55 3.22 9.45
N ALA A 196 33.50 3.94 8.85
CA ALA A 196 34.28 4.93 9.58
C ALA A 196 33.30 5.84 10.36
N ARG A 197 33.71 6.46 11.48
CA ARG A 197 32.85 7.43 12.17
C ARG A 197 32.46 8.54 11.19
N LEU A 198 31.29 8.39 10.57
CA LEU A 198 30.69 9.38 9.70
C LEU A 198 30.16 10.50 10.59
N SER A 199 30.27 11.73 10.09
CA SER A 199 29.62 12.85 10.75
C SER A 199 28.09 12.69 10.67
N GLU A 200 27.38 13.28 11.62
CA GLU A 200 25.90 13.22 11.65
C GLU A 200 25.28 13.75 10.35
N ASN A 201 25.88 14.79 9.76
CA ASN A 201 25.46 15.34 8.47
C ASN A 201 25.64 14.36 7.30
N GLU A 202 26.69 13.55 7.31
CA GLU A 202 26.90 12.52 6.30
C GLU A 202 25.90 11.37 6.46
N CYS A 203 25.66 10.92 7.69
CA CYS A 203 24.61 9.93 7.99
C CYS A 203 23.24 10.42 7.52
N PHE A 204 22.89 11.67 7.82
CA PHE A 204 21.64 12.27 7.37
C PHE A 204 21.52 12.27 5.85
N ARG A 205 22.55 12.73 5.13
CA ARG A 205 22.56 12.73 3.66
C ARG A 205 22.46 11.33 3.08
N LEU A 206 23.13 10.34 3.66
CA LEU A 206 23.08 8.95 3.20
C LEU A 206 21.68 8.37 3.32
N ILE A 207 21.03 8.53 4.48
CA ILE A 207 19.66 8.05 4.70
C ILE A 207 18.67 8.82 3.81
N ALA A 208 18.79 10.15 3.72
CA ALA A 208 17.88 10.98 2.92
C ALA A 208 17.95 10.64 1.43
N ASN A 209 19.13 10.34 0.90
CA ASN A 209 19.32 9.94 -0.49
C ASN A 209 18.91 8.48 -0.76
N ASN A 210 18.73 7.68 0.29
CA ASN A 210 18.39 6.27 0.20
C ASN A 210 17.26 5.90 1.18
N PRO A 211 16.00 6.26 0.87
CA PRO A 211 14.88 6.03 1.77
C PRO A 211 14.60 4.54 2.02
N VAL A 212 15.05 3.65 1.13
CA VAL A 212 14.86 2.19 1.28
C VAL A 212 15.79 1.63 2.36
N ALA A 213 16.90 2.30 2.69
CA ALA A 213 17.83 1.82 3.71
C ALA A 213 17.34 2.04 5.16
N GLY A 214 16.38 2.96 5.36
CA GLY A 214 15.72 3.22 6.64
C GLY A 214 14.30 2.65 6.75
N ALA A 215 13.88 1.83 5.78
CA ALA A 215 12.51 1.30 5.67
C ALA A 215 12.36 -0.13 6.20
#